data_AF-A0A2S8VSZ4-F1
#
_entry.id   AF-A0A2S8VSZ4-F1
#
_cell.length_a   1.000
_cell.length_b   1.000
_cell.length_c   1.000
_cell.angle_alpha   90.00
_cell.angle_beta   90.00
_cell.angle_gamma   90.00
#
_symmetry.space_group_name_H-M   'P 1'
#
loop_
_entity.id
_entity.type
_entity.pdbx_description
1 polymer ?
#
loop_
_entity_poly.entity_id
_entity_poly.type
_entity_poly.pdbx_seq_one_letter_code
_entity_poly.pdbx_strand_id
1 'polypeptide(L)'
;MTRSTSKAQRLCAAALIAGASSLLLAEPALASANIEGLLQNVVDMLTGNTARLLAVLAVVVVGILWMFGLFDLRRAAIVVLGIIVVFGAAEIVNLITGGA
;
A
#
# COMPACT_ATOMS: atom_id res chain seq x y z
N MET A 1 -46.05 -36.10 33.28
CA MET A 1 -44.72 -35.68 32.79
C MET A 1 -44.84 -35.19 31.36
N THR A 2 -44.98 -33.89 31.13
CA THR A 2 -45.00 -33.28 29.79
C THR A 2 -44.02 -32.10 29.79
N ARG A 3 -42.88 -32.28 29.11
CA ARG A 3 -41.78 -31.32 29.07
C ARG A 3 -42.20 -30.09 28.26
N SER A 4 -42.28 -28.94 28.92
CA SER A 4 -42.43 -27.63 28.28
C SER A 4 -41.12 -27.23 27.62
N THR A 5 -40.92 -27.66 26.37
CA THR A 5 -39.75 -27.32 25.55
C THR A 5 -40.23 -26.90 24.16
N SER A 6 -40.37 -25.60 23.89
CA SER A 6 -40.71 -25.19 22.51
C SER A 6 -40.17 -23.84 22.07
N LYS A 7 -40.14 -22.81 22.94
CA LYS A 7 -39.75 -21.46 22.49
C LYS A 7 -38.24 -21.18 22.59
N ALA A 8 -37.62 -21.50 23.73
CA ALA A 8 -36.20 -21.24 23.95
C ALA A 8 -35.29 -22.01 22.98
N GLN A 9 -35.60 -23.28 22.71
CA GLN A 9 -34.81 -24.10 21.78
C GLN A 9 -34.94 -23.66 20.32
N ARG A 10 -36.12 -23.17 19.90
CA ARG A 10 -36.31 -22.62 18.55
C ARG A 10 -35.57 -21.31 18.36
N LEU A 11 -35.49 -20.48 19.39
CA LEU A 11 -34.72 -19.23 19.38
C LEU A 11 -33.20 -19.51 19.35
N CYS A 12 -32.71 -20.47 20.16
CA CYS A 12 -31.30 -20.88 20.09
C CYS A 12 -30.94 -21.49 18.73
N ALA A 13 -31.80 -22.34 18.17
CA ALA A 13 -31.58 -22.93 16.84
C ALA A 13 -31.58 -21.85 15.74
N ALA A 14 -32.52 -20.90 15.79
CA ALA A 14 -32.56 -19.78 14.84
C ALA A 14 -31.33 -18.88 14.97
N ALA A 15 -30.85 -18.61 16.19
CA ALA A 15 -29.64 -17.82 16.42
C ALA A 15 -28.36 -18.51 15.92
N LEU A 16 -28.26 -19.84 16.09
CA LEU A 16 -27.14 -20.63 15.57
C LEU A 16 -27.14 -20.70 14.03
N ILE A 17 -28.32 -20.84 13.41
CA ILE A 17 -28.45 -20.82 11.95
C ILE A 17 -28.12 -19.43 11.40
N ALA A 18 -28.61 -18.36 12.04
CA ALA A 18 -28.29 -16.98 11.66
C ALA A 18 -26.78 -16.69 11.78
N GLY A 19 -26.15 -17.10 12.89
CA GLY A 19 -24.70 -16.98 13.09
C GLY A 19 -23.88 -17.80 12.09
N ALA A 20 -24.32 -19.02 11.76
CA ALA A 20 -23.68 -19.84 10.73
C ALA A 20 -23.85 -19.23 9.33
N SER A 21 -25.00 -18.63 9.02
CA SER A 21 -25.23 -17.96 7.74
C SER A 21 -24.42 -16.66 7.60
N SER A 22 -24.10 -15.96 8.69
CA SER A 22 -23.18 -14.81 8.64
C SER A 22 -21.74 -15.19 8.30
N LEU A 23 -21.33 -16.45 8.55
CA LEU A 23 -20.03 -16.97 8.12
C LEU A 23 -19.99 -17.33 6.63
N LEU A 24 -21.15 -17.64 6.03
CA LEU A 24 -21.29 -17.89 4.59
C LEU A 24 -21.41 -16.59 3.77
N LEU A 25 -21.91 -15.51 4.39
CA LEU A 25 -21.97 -14.16 3.81
C LEU A 25 -20.69 -13.34 4.06
N ALA A 26 -19.70 -13.91 4.75
CA ALA A 26 -18.35 -13.37 4.75
C ALA A 26 -17.81 -13.51 3.32
N GLU A 27 -18.03 -12.47 2.52
CA GLU A 27 -17.46 -12.31 1.19
C GLU A 27 -15.94 -12.56 1.24
N PRO A 28 -15.33 -13.02 0.14
CA PRO A 28 -13.89 -13.29 0.06
C PRO A 28 -13.02 -12.04 0.33
N ALA A 29 -13.62 -10.86 0.49
CA ALA A 29 -13.00 -9.61 0.92
C ALA A 29 -12.37 -9.67 2.33
N LEU A 30 -12.71 -10.66 3.18
CA LEU A 30 -12.08 -10.86 4.48
C LEU A 30 -10.92 -11.89 4.42
N ALA A 31 -10.81 -12.66 3.33
CA ALA A 31 -9.77 -13.67 3.12
C ALA A 31 -8.68 -13.21 2.15
N SER A 32 -8.97 -12.25 1.28
CA SER A 32 -7.97 -11.47 0.55
C SER A 32 -7.78 -10.14 1.27
N ALA A 33 -6.86 -10.11 2.25
CA ALA A 33 -6.24 -8.84 2.58
C ALA A 33 -5.73 -8.28 1.25
N ASN A 34 -6.27 -7.13 0.82
CA ASN A 34 -6.08 -6.56 -0.51
C ASN A 34 -4.62 -6.09 -0.69
N ILE A 35 -3.70 -7.04 -0.74
CA ILE A 35 -2.25 -6.81 -0.75
C ILE A 35 -1.89 -5.96 -1.96
N GLU A 36 -2.55 -6.18 -3.08
CA GLU A 36 -2.37 -5.39 -4.29
C GLU A 36 -2.72 -3.90 -4.09
N GLY A 37 -3.87 -3.56 -3.49
CA GLY A 37 -4.20 -2.16 -3.19
C GLY A 37 -3.40 -1.58 -2.03
N LEU A 38 -2.95 -2.39 -1.07
CA LEU A 38 -1.98 -1.94 -0.07
C LEU A 38 -0.64 -1.58 -0.73
N LEU A 39 -0.13 -2.42 -1.63
CA LEU A 39 1.10 -2.16 -2.38
C LEU A 39 0.93 -0.95 -3.30
N GLN A 40 -0.22 -0.81 -3.96
CA GLN A 40 -0.51 0.36 -4.80
C GLN A 40 -0.55 1.64 -3.98
N ASN A 41 -1.19 1.64 -2.80
CA ASN A 41 -1.19 2.80 -1.90
C ASN A 41 0.23 3.19 -1.47
N VAL A 42 1.10 2.21 -1.20
CA VAL A 42 2.51 2.49 -0.89
C VAL A 42 3.21 3.09 -2.11
N VAL A 43 3.03 2.53 -3.30
CA VAL A 43 3.61 3.08 -4.54
C VAL A 43 3.12 4.51 -4.79
N ASP A 44 1.84 4.78 -4.62
CA ASP A 44 1.25 6.11 -4.80
C ASP A 44 1.78 7.11 -3.76
N MET A 45 1.97 6.68 -2.51
CA MET A 45 2.61 7.50 -1.47
C MET A 45 4.09 7.81 -1.78
N LEU A 46 4.82 6.84 -2.34
CA LEU A 46 6.26 6.97 -2.65
C LEU A 46 6.55 7.68 -3.98
N THR A 47 5.59 7.73 -4.90
CA THR A 47 5.76 8.36 -6.22
C THR A 47 4.92 9.63 -6.39
N GLY A 48 3.97 9.87 -5.47
CA GLY A 48 3.10 11.04 -5.47
C GLY A 48 3.78 12.36 -5.11
N ASN A 49 2.96 13.41 -4.96
CA ASN A 49 3.44 14.78 -4.76
C ASN A 49 4.32 14.94 -3.49
N THR A 50 4.00 14.22 -2.42
CA THR A 50 4.77 14.26 -1.16
C THR A 50 6.22 13.83 -1.38
N ALA A 51 6.45 12.71 -2.06
CA ALA A 51 7.80 12.23 -2.37
C ALA A 51 8.56 13.18 -3.31
N ARG A 52 7.86 13.77 -4.29
CA ARG A 52 8.42 14.82 -5.16
C ARG A 52 8.94 16.01 -4.35
N LEU A 53 8.17 16.49 -3.37
CA LEU A 53 8.60 17.60 -2.52
C LEU A 53 9.86 17.24 -1.71
N LEU A 54 9.92 16.03 -1.16
CA LEU A 54 11.11 15.55 -0.46
C LEU A 54 12.35 15.49 -1.37
N ALA A 55 12.18 15.04 -2.61
CA ALA A 55 13.26 15.01 -3.59
C ALA A 55 13.78 16.41 -3.94
N VAL A 56 12.87 17.38 -4.12
CA VAL A 56 13.26 18.78 -4.36
C VAL A 56 14.07 19.32 -3.19
N LEU A 57 13.66 19.07 -1.94
CA LEU A 57 14.42 19.48 -0.76
C LEU A 57 15.81 18.84 -0.73
N ALA A 58 15.93 17.55 -1.04
CA ALA A 58 17.21 16.86 -1.11
C ALA A 58 18.15 17.50 -2.15
N VAL A 59 17.64 17.84 -3.34
CA VAL A 59 18.42 18.52 -4.39
C VAL A 59 18.89 19.90 -3.93
N VAL A 60 18.02 20.66 -3.26
CA VAL A 60 18.39 21.98 -2.71
C VAL A 60 19.53 21.85 -1.71
N VAL A 61 19.45 20.89 -0.78
CA VAL A 61 20.51 20.65 0.21
C VAL A 61 21.83 20.26 -0.48
N VAL A 62 21.79 19.37 -1.46
CA VAL A 62 23.00 19.00 -2.24
C VAL A 62 23.60 20.21 -2.95
N GLY A 63 22.78 21.06 -3.56
CA GLY A 63 23.23 22.30 -4.20
C GLY A 63 23.93 23.23 -3.22
N ILE A 64 23.33 23.44 -2.04
CA ILE A 64 23.90 24.28 -0.98
C ILE A 64 25.24 23.71 -0.49
N LEU A 65 25.31 22.42 -0.19
CA LEU A 65 26.55 21.75 0.26
C LEU A 65 27.65 21.85 -0.80
N TRP A 66 27.27 21.79 -2.07
CA TRP A 66 28.22 21.92 -3.17
C TRP A 66 28.76 23.35 -3.31
N MET A 67 27.95 24.40 -3.06
CA MET A 67 28.41 25.79 -3.05
C MET A 67 29.50 26.06 -2.00
N PHE A 68 29.49 25.33 -0.88
CA PHE A 68 30.51 25.44 0.17
C PHE A 68 31.76 24.57 -0.09
N GLY A 69 31.83 23.89 -1.23
CA GLY A 69 32.94 22.99 -1.55
C GLY A 69 33.04 21.76 -0.63
N LEU A 70 31.99 21.48 0.14
CA LEU A 70 31.91 20.30 1.02
C LEU A 70 31.59 19.02 0.24
N PHE A 71 31.19 19.16 -1.03
CA PHE A 71 30.74 18.08 -1.90
C PHE A 71 31.38 18.18 -3.29
N ASP A 72 31.77 17.04 -3.86
CA ASP A 72 32.34 16.96 -5.21
C ASP A 72 31.25 16.78 -6.28
N LEU A 73 31.53 17.25 -7.50
CA LEU A 73 30.63 17.14 -8.66
C LEU A 73 30.23 15.69 -8.94
N ARG A 74 31.15 14.73 -8.75
CA ARG A 74 30.88 13.29 -8.87
C ARG A 74 29.80 12.83 -7.88
N ARG A 75 29.86 13.29 -6.62
CA ARG A 75 28.89 12.89 -5.59
C ARG A 75 27.53 13.52 -5.86
N ALA A 76 27.50 14.78 -6.30
CA ALA A 76 26.25 15.44 -6.70
C ALA A 76 25.58 14.71 -7.88
N ALA A 77 26.34 14.33 -8.90
CA ALA A 77 25.82 13.59 -10.05
C ALA A 77 25.20 12.24 -9.67
N ILE A 78 25.80 11.51 -8.71
CA ILE A 78 25.25 10.25 -8.21
C ILE A 78 23.88 10.46 -7.54
N VAL A 79 23.71 11.54 -6.76
CA VAL A 79 22.42 11.84 -6.13
C VAL A 79 21.35 12.13 -7.20
N VAL A 80 21.67 12.96 -8.19
CA VAL A 80 20.74 13.26 -9.29
C VAL A 80 20.35 11.99 -10.05
N LEU A 81 21.32 11.13 -10.35
CA LEU A 81 21.06 9.84 -11.00
C LEU A 81 20.14 8.96 -10.15
N GLY A 82 20.36 8.89 -8.84
CA GLY A 82 19.49 8.16 -7.91
C GLY A 82 18.05 8.66 -7.96
N ILE A 83 17.84 9.98 -8.00
CA ILE A 83 16.50 10.58 -8.11
C ILE A 83 15.82 10.17 -9.43
N ILE A 84 16.54 10.23 -10.56
CA ILE A 84 16.02 9.82 -11.86
C ILE A 84 15.54 8.36 -11.83
N VAL A 85 16.33 7.47 -11.21
CA VAL A 85 15.97 6.05 -11.08
C VAL A 85 14.74 5.87 -10.20
N VAL A 86 14.66 6.53 -9.05
CA VAL A 86 13.52 6.38 -8.11
C VAL A 86 12.20 6.80 -8.78
N PHE A 87 12.18 7.95 -9.47
CA PHE A 87 10.95 8.42 -10.12
C PHE A 87 10.68 7.75 -11.47
N GLY A 88 11.71 7.27 -12.17
CA GLY A 88 11.57 6.53 -13.43
C GLY A 88 11.30 5.03 -13.27
N ALA A 89 11.40 4.49 -12.05
CA ALA A 89 11.33 3.05 -11.79
C ALA A 89 10.04 2.40 -12.31
N ALA A 90 8.89 3.03 -12.10
CA ALA A 90 7.61 2.50 -12.56
C ALA A 90 7.58 2.32 -14.08
N GLU A 91 8.07 3.31 -14.82
CA GLU A 91 8.12 3.26 -16.29
C GLU A 91 9.10 2.19 -16.78
N ILE A 92 10.26 2.06 -16.14
CA ILE A 92 11.24 1.02 -16.47
C ILE A 92 10.61 -0.37 -16.30
N VAL A 93 9.89 -0.61 -15.19
CA VAL A 93 9.22 -1.88 -14.94
C VAL A 93 8.10 -2.12 -15.96
N ASN A 94 7.34 -1.08 -16.32
CA ASN A 94 6.32 -1.17 -17.37
C ASN A 94 6.94 -1.61 -18.69
N LEU A 95 8.04 -0.99 -19.12
CA LEU A 95 8.74 -1.36 -20.36
C LEU A 95 9.23 -2.81 -20.36
N ILE A 96 9.70 -3.32 -19.22
CA ILE A 96 10.22 -4.70 -19.10
C ILE A 96 9.08 -5.73 -19.06
N THR A 97 7.95 -5.39 -18.45
CA THR A 97 6.81 -6.31 -18.28
C THR A 97 5.90 -6.36 -19.51
N GLY A 98 6.25 -5.64 -20.58
CA GLY A 98 5.45 -5.57 -21.81
C GLY A 98 4.26 -4.62 -21.67
N GLY A 99 4.44 -3.53 -20.93
CA GLY A 99 3.47 -2.45 -20.75
C GLY A 99 2.77 -2.11 -22.07
N ALA A 100 1.45 -2.00 -21.99
CA ALA A 100 0.49 -1.99 -23.11
C ALA A 100 0.96 -1.24 -24.37
#